data_AF-V9Y1P2-F1
#
_entry.id   AF-V9Y1P2-F1
#
_cell.length_a   1.000
_cell.length_b   1.000
_cell.length_c   1.000
_cell.angle_alpha   90.00
_cell.angle_beta   90.00
_cell.angle_gamma   90.00
#
_symmetry.space_group_name_H-M   'P 1'
#
loop_
_entity.id
_entity.type
_entity.pdbx_description
1 polymer ?
#
loop_
_entity_poly.entity_id
_entity_poly.type
_entity_poly.pdbx_seq_one_letter_code
_entity_poly.pdbx_strand_id
1 'polypeptide(L)'
;MKRSPGITVGLAIAVLLALFDVTLPFGGGDGRPVGAAYTSLALGVLTIAGVVLYAGGRRLGAPVVVVTRLLSAVVTLPTLVVGDVRTADRLLAGILVLLACVVVVTLVPTLRGGTRTARRVA
;
A
#
# COMPACT_ATOMS: atom_id res chain seq x y z
N MET A 1 1.48 7.62 -21.89
CA MET A 1 1.92 8.51 -20.78
C MET A 1 3.35 8.16 -20.43
N LYS A 2 4.32 9.08 -20.56
CA LYS A 2 5.69 8.84 -20.07
C LYS A 2 5.65 8.85 -18.53
N ARG A 3 5.66 7.66 -17.92
CA ARG A 3 5.73 7.53 -16.45
C ARG A 3 7.16 7.81 -16.03
N SER A 4 7.36 8.61 -14.98
CA SER A 4 8.69 8.76 -14.41
C SER A 4 9.12 7.42 -13.79
N PRO A 5 10.42 7.07 -13.84
CA PRO A 5 10.93 5.82 -13.27
C PRO A 5 10.55 5.65 -11.80
N GLY A 6 10.50 6.74 -11.02
CA GLY A 6 10.06 6.70 -9.62
C GLY A 6 8.61 6.26 -9.42
N ILE A 7 7.69 6.63 -10.32
CA ILE A 7 6.29 6.19 -10.27
C ILE A 7 6.19 4.70 -10.58
N THR A 8 6.96 4.22 -11.57
CA THR A 8 7.00 2.80 -11.93
C THR A 8 7.52 1.95 -10.78
N VAL A 9 8.59 2.39 -10.12
CA VAL A 9 9.15 1.71 -8.93
C VAL A 9 8.13 1.69 -7.79
N GLY A 10 7.49 2.82 -7.48
CA GLY A 10 6.45 2.88 -6.45
C GLY A 10 5.27 1.95 -6.71
N LEU A 11 4.84 1.84 -7.98
CA LEU A 11 3.76 0.95 -8.38
C LEU A 11 4.16 -0.52 -8.27
N ALA A 12 5.38 -0.88 -8.67
CA ALA A 12 5.91 -2.24 -8.54
C ALA A 12 5.98 -2.67 -7.08
N ILE A 13 6.50 -1.80 -6.20
CA ILE A 13 6.53 -2.04 -4.76
C ILE A 13 5.10 -2.20 -4.21
N ALA A 14 4.16 -1.38 -4.64
CA ALA A 14 2.76 -1.46 -4.20
C ALA A 14 2.10 -2.81 -4.57
N VAL A 15 2.41 -3.35 -5.76
CA VAL A 15 1.95 -4.68 -6.21
C VAL A 15 2.56 -5.78 -5.37
N LEU A 16 3.88 -5.74 -5.14
CA LEU A 16 4.57 -6.75 -4.32
C LEU A 16 4.02 -6.79 -2.90
N LEU A 17 3.83 -5.63 -2.28
CA LEU A 17 3.18 -5.52 -0.98
C LEU A 17 1.74 -6.06 -1.02
N ALA A 18 1.00 -5.80 -2.09
CA ALA A 18 -0.39 -6.24 -2.18
C ALA A 18 -0.51 -7.75 -2.32
N LEU A 19 0.40 -8.37 -3.05
CA LEU A 19 0.51 -9.82 -3.11
C LEU A 19 0.84 -10.40 -1.74
N PHE A 20 1.78 -9.78 -1.02
CA PHE A 20 2.08 -10.18 0.35
C PHE A 20 0.85 -10.10 1.25
N ASP A 21 0.12 -8.97 1.22
CA ASP A 21 -1.12 -8.77 1.97
C ASP A 21 -2.18 -9.84 1.66
N VAL A 22 -2.29 -10.24 0.39
CA VAL A 22 -3.24 -11.26 -0.07
C VAL A 22 -2.83 -12.66 0.39
N THR A 23 -1.54 -12.94 0.53
CA THR A 23 -1.04 -14.25 0.99
C THR A 23 -1.09 -14.44 2.51
N LEU A 24 -1.13 -13.35 3.29
CA LEU A 24 -1.18 -13.38 4.76
C LEU A 24 -2.24 -14.31 5.36
N PRO A 25 -3.52 -14.32 4.92
CA PRO A 25 -4.54 -15.21 5.49
C PRO A 25 -4.36 -16.70 5.14
N PHE A 26 -3.47 -17.02 4.19
CA PHE A 26 -3.22 -18.40 3.73
C PHE A 26 -1.92 -18.99 4.28
N GLY A 27 -1.04 -18.16 4.85
CA GLY A 27 0.15 -18.59 5.58
C GLY A 27 -0.25 -19.09 6.97
N GLY A 28 -0.24 -20.41 7.16
CA GLY A 28 -0.77 -21.04 8.36
C GLY A 28 -0.20 -20.49 9.68
N GLY A 29 -1.08 -19.96 10.53
CA GLY A 29 -0.97 -20.06 11.99
C GLY A 29 -0.11 -19.05 12.75
N ASP A 30 0.50 -18.04 12.13
CA ASP A 30 1.40 -17.13 12.84
C ASP A 30 0.65 -15.95 13.49
N GLY A 31 0.16 -16.16 14.73
CA GLY A 31 0.05 -15.17 15.82
C GLY A 31 -0.67 -13.83 15.62
N ARG A 32 -1.16 -13.54 14.41
CA ARG A 32 -1.81 -12.27 14.07
C ARG A 32 -3.30 -12.37 14.37
N PRO A 33 -3.90 -11.35 14.99
CA PRO A 33 -5.34 -11.33 15.22
C PRO A 33 -6.06 -11.47 13.87
N VAL A 34 -6.98 -12.43 13.79
CA VAL A 34 -7.66 -12.84 12.56
C VAL A 34 -8.28 -11.66 11.79
N GLY A 35 -8.80 -10.65 12.51
CA GLY A 35 -9.31 -9.42 11.91
C GLY A 35 -8.25 -8.60 11.15
N ALA A 36 -6.99 -8.61 11.59
CA ALA A 36 -5.88 -7.94 10.89
C ALA A 36 -5.50 -8.66 9.58
N ALA A 37 -5.62 -9.99 9.54
CA ALA A 37 -5.35 -10.78 8.33
C ALA A 37 -6.40 -10.52 7.23
N TYR A 38 -7.68 -10.49 7.58
CA TYR A 38 -8.74 -10.19 6.60
C TYR A 38 -8.75 -8.73 6.13
N THR A 39 -8.43 -7.79 7.03
CA THR A 39 -8.32 -6.37 6.65
C THR A 39 -7.12 -6.11 5.74
N SER A 40 -5.96 -6.73 6.00
CA SER A 40 -4.81 -6.66 5.10
C SER A 40 -5.13 -7.28 3.73
N LEU A 41 -5.76 -8.45 3.67
CA LEU A 41 -6.26 -9.04 2.42
C LEU A 41 -7.10 -8.06 1.60
N ALA A 42 -8.12 -7.46 2.22
CA ALA A 42 -9.02 -6.51 1.55
C ALA A 42 -8.25 -5.28 1.02
N LEU A 43 -7.32 -4.75 1.82
CA LEU A 43 -6.46 -3.63 1.43
C LEU A 43 -5.49 -4.00 0.30
N GLY A 44 -4.99 -5.24 0.28
CA GLY A 44 -4.19 -5.81 -0.80
C GLY A 44 -4.96 -5.82 -2.11
N VAL A 45 -6.18 -6.39 -2.11
CA VAL A 45 -7.04 -6.42 -3.31
C VAL A 45 -7.37 -5.01 -3.81
N LEU A 46 -7.73 -4.09 -2.91
CA LEU A 46 -7.98 -2.68 -3.27
C LEU A 46 -6.73 -2.01 -3.86
N THR A 47 -5.54 -2.35 -3.35
CA THR A 47 -4.28 -1.83 -3.89
C THR A 47 -4.05 -2.34 -5.31
N ILE A 48 -4.28 -3.62 -5.58
CA ILE A 48 -4.18 -4.20 -6.94
C ILE A 48 -5.17 -3.49 -7.87
N ALA A 49 -6.42 -3.30 -7.45
CA ALA A 49 -7.41 -2.57 -8.22
C ALA A 49 -6.96 -1.12 -8.52
N GLY A 50 -6.44 -0.41 -7.52
CA GLY A 50 -5.87 0.93 -7.68
C GLY A 50 -4.71 0.97 -8.68
N VAL A 51 -3.81 -0.02 -8.61
CA VAL A 51 -2.70 -0.18 -9.57
C VAL A 51 -3.22 -0.42 -10.98
N VAL A 52 -4.18 -1.32 -11.18
CA VAL A 52 -4.78 -1.60 -12.49
C VAL A 52 -5.47 -0.36 -13.06
N LEU A 53 -6.21 0.38 -12.23
CA LEU A 53 -6.85 1.64 -12.63
C LEU A 53 -5.81 2.68 -13.07
N TYR A 54 -4.72 2.83 -12.31
CA TYR A 54 -3.62 3.73 -12.65
C TYR A 54 -2.88 3.27 -13.91
N ALA A 55 -2.70 1.96 -14.06
CA ALA A 55 -2.09 1.32 -15.21
C ALA A 55 -2.89 1.60 -16.49
N GLY A 56 -4.22 1.55 -16.40
CA GLY A 56 -5.17 1.91 -17.45
C GLY A 56 -5.34 3.42 -17.69
N GLY A 57 -4.53 4.27 -17.06
CA GLY A 57 -4.54 5.72 -17.29
C GLY A 57 -5.56 6.50 -16.45
N ARG A 58 -6.31 5.85 -15.56
CA ARG A 58 -7.26 6.52 -14.66
C ARG A 58 -6.48 7.13 -13.49
N ARG A 59 -6.46 8.46 -13.40
CA ARG A 59 -5.72 9.22 -12.37
C ARG A 59 -6.17 8.91 -10.94
N LEU A 60 -7.41 8.43 -10.77
CA LEU A 60 -7.97 7.99 -9.49
C LEU A 60 -7.30 6.72 -8.93
N GLY A 61 -6.51 5.98 -9.71
CA GLY A 61 -5.80 4.81 -9.20
C GLY A 61 -4.69 5.15 -8.19
N ALA A 62 -3.98 6.27 -8.38
CA ALA A 62 -2.93 6.71 -7.47
C ALA A 62 -3.42 7.02 -6.04
N PRO A 63 -4.51 7.81 -5.84
CA PRO A 63 -5.00 8.06 -4.48
C PRO A 63 -5.53 6.79 -3.81
N VAL A 64 -6.14 5.86 -4.56
CA VAL A 64 -6.57 4.56 -4.02
C VAL A 64 -5.37 3.80 -3.43
N VAL A 65 -4.28 3.66 -4.19
CA VAL A 65 -3.05 2.99 -3.72
C VAL A 65 -2.46 3.67 -2.48
N VAL A 66 -2.44 5.00 -2.46
CA VAL A 66 -1.92 5.77 -1.30
C VAL A 66 -2.77 5.52 -0.06
N VAL A 67 -4.10 5.62 -0.19
CA VAL A 67 -5.02 5.44 0.95
C VAL A 67 -4.95 4.01 1.48
N THR A 68 -4.98 3.01 0.61
CA THR A 68 -4.93 1.60 1.04
C THR A 68 -3.61 1.28 1.73
N ARG A 69 -2.49 1.86 1.27
CA ARG A 69 -1.18 1.68 1.90
C ARG A 69 -1.07 2.34 3.26
N LEU A 70 -1.62 3.53 3.42
CA LEU A 70 -1.70 4.21 4.72
C LEU A 70 -2.55 3.40 5.70
N LEU A 71 -3.73 2.94 5.28
CA LEU A 71 -4.57 2.08 6.10
C LEU A 71 -3.87 0.76 6.47
N SER A 72 -3.14 0.16 5.52
CA SER A 72 -2.37 -1.06 5.75
C SER A 72 -1.27 -0.84 6.78
N ALA A 73 -0.57 0.30 6.72
CA ALA A 73 0.43 0.66 7.71
C ALA A 73 -0.19 0.82 9.11
N VAL A 74 -1.33 1.50 9.22
CA VAL A 74 -2.06 1.69 10.49
C VAL A 74 -2.51 0.35 11.08
N VAL A 75 -3.06 -0.55 10.26
CA VAL A 75 -3.46 -1.91 10.70
C VAL A 75 -2.26 -2.73 11.19
N THR A 76 -1.06 -2.42 10.71
CA THR A 76 0.19 -3.10 11.08
C THR A 76 0.82 -2.54 12.37
N LEU A 77 0.41 -1.36 12.84
CA LEU A 77 0.98 -0.74 14.05
C LEU A 77 0.81 -1.56 15.34
N PRO A 78 -0.36 -2.18 15.62
CA PRO A 78 -0.52 -2.99 16.83
C PRO A 78 0.50 -4.12 16.92
N THR A 79 0.92 -4.69 15.77
CA THR A 79 1.92 -5.77 15.76
C THR A 79 3.30 -5.29 16.22
N LEU A 80 3.59 -3.99 16.16
CA LEU A 80 4.85 -3.41 16.63
C LEU A 80 4.87 -3.14 18.14
N VAL A 81 3.69 -2.91 18.73
CA VAL A 81 3.56 -2.44 20.13
C VAL A 81 3.16 -3.57 21.08
N VAL A 82 2.43 -4.58 20.61
CA VAL A 82 1.96 -5.68 21.46
C VAL A 82 3.12 -6.58 21.88
N GLY A 83 3.28 -6.74 23.20
CA GLY A 83 4.37 -7.45 23.87
C GLY A 83 4.54 -8.92 23.48
N ASP A 84 3.43 -9.56 23.10
CA ASP A 84 3.32 -11.02 22.89
C ASP A 84 3.67 -11.49 21.46
N VAL A 85 4.16 -10.58 20.61
CA VAL A 85 4.50 -10.84 19.21
C VAL A 85 5.97 -11.24 19.08
N ARG A 86 6.26 -12.30 18.31
CA ARG A 86 7.64 -12.75 18.03
C ARG A 86 8.46 -11.63 17.37
N THR A 87 9.75 -11.56 17.69
CA THR A 87 10.66 -10.54 17.16
C THR A 87 10.74 -10.53 15.63
N ALA A 88 10.65 -11.70 14.99
CA ALA A 88 10.61 -11.83 13.54
C ALA A 88 9.38 -11.13 12.93
N ASP A 89 8.20 -11.30 13.52
CA ASP A 89 6.95 -10.70 13.03
C ASP A 89 6.94 -9.17 13.23
N ARG A 90 7.56 -8.68 14.31
CA ARG A 90 7.78 -7.25 14.53
C ARG A 90 8.69 -6.63 13.48
N LEU A 91 9.81 -7.29 13.16
CA LEU A 91 10.73 -6.82 12.12
C LEU A 91 10.04 -6.77 10.76
N LEU A 92 9.28 -7.82 10.41
CA LEU A 92 8.50 -7.87 9.19
C LEU A 92 7.47 -6.74 9.12
N ALA A 93 6.72 -6.52 10.20
CA ALA A 93 5.77 -5.42 10.33
C ALA A 93 6.43 -4.06 10.10
N GLY A 94 7.62 -3.83 10.66
CA GLY A 94 8.39 -2.60 10.50
C GLY A 94 8.82 -2.37 9.05
N ILE A 95 9.30 -3.43 8.38
CA ILE A 95 9.68 -3.41 6.97
C ILE A 95 8.48 -3.05 6.10
N LEU A 96 7.31 -3.66 6.32
CA LEU A 96 6.09 -3.38 5.57
C LEU A 96 5.63 -1.93 5.70
N VAL A 97 5.67 -1.37 6.91
CA VAL A 97 5.34 0.05 7.15
C VAL A 97 6.32 0.96 6.39
N LEU A 98 7.61 0.66 6.43
CA LEU A 98 8.63 1.46 5.74
C LEU A 98 8.45 1.42 4.21
N LEU A 99 8.18 0.24 3.65
CA LEU A 99 7.86 0.08 2.23
C LEU A 99 6.55 0.81 1.85
N ALA A 100 5.53 0.78 2.71
CA ALA A 100 4.31 1.57 2.49
C ALA A 100 4.61 3.07 2.41
N CYS A 101 5.48 3.59 3.28
CA CYS A 101 5.94 4.99 3.22
C CYS A 101 6.66 5.30 1.91
N VAL A 102 7.53 4.41 1.42
CA VAL A 102 8.21 4.57 0.12
C VAL A 102 7.19 4.66 -1.03
N VAL A 103 6.16 3.82 -1.02
CA VAL A 103 5.06 3.88 -2.01
C VAL A 103 4.36 5.23 -1.94
N VAL A 104 4.02 5.72 -0.75
CA VAL A 104 3.36 7.02 -0.58
C VAL A 104 4.23 8.16 -1.12
N VAL A 105 5.51 8.23 -0.74
CA VAL A 105 6.43 9.29 -1.17
C VAL A 105 6.60 9.30 -2.69
N THR A 106 6.66 8.13 -3.32
CA THR A 106 6.82 8.01 -4.77
C THR A 106 5.54 8.35 -5.56
N LEU A 107 4.36 8.11 -4.99
CA LEU A 107 3.07 8.39 -5.64
C LEU A 107 2.49 9.77 -5.34
N VAL A 108 2.80 10.40 -4.20
CA VAL A 108 2.29 11.75 -3.83
C VAL A 108 2.51 12.82 -4.91
N PRO A 109 3.66 12.91 -5.60
CA PRO A 109 3.86 13.89 -6.67
C PRO A 109 2.81 13.79 -7.79
N THR A 110 2.29 12.59 -8.05
CA THR A 110 1.27 12.35 -9.08
C THR A 110 -0.09 12.95 -8.70
N LEU A 111 -0.38 13.05 -7.40
CA LEU A 111 -1.60 13.69 -6.87
C LEU A 111 -1.51 15.21 -6.97
N ARG A 112 -0.33 15.78 -6.70
CA ARG A 112 -0.06 17.22 -6.82
C ARG A 112 -0.02 17.71 -8.27
N GLY A 113 0.26 16.83 -9.22
CA GLY A 113 0.22 17.15 -10.65
C GLY A 113 -1.21 17.33 -11.20
N GLY A 114 -2.22 16.71 -10.57
CA GLY A 114 -3.62 16.82 -10.99
C GLY A 114 -4.26 18.18 -10.69
N THR A 115 -3.86 18.83 -9.60
CA THR A 115 -4.43 20.14 -9.18
C THR A 115 -3.98 21.29 -10.08
N ARG A 116 -2.81 21.20 -10.73
CA ARG A 116 -2.35 22.23 -11.68
C ARG A 116 -3.15 22.27 -12.98
N THR A 117 -3.78 21.17 -13.39
CA THR A 117 -4.55 21.15 -14.64
C THR A 117 -5.95 21.73 -14.45
N ALA A 118 -6.57 21.53 -13.28
CA ALA A 118 -7.89 22.11 -12.97
C ALA A 118 -7.88 23.64 -12.96
N ARG A 119 -6.75 24.27 -12.62
CA ARG A 119 -6.61 25.74 -12.59
C ARG A 119 -6.38 26.40 -13.96
N ARG A 120 -6.20 25.64 -15.04
CA ARG A 120 -6.04 26.19 -16.40
C ARG A 120 -7.32 26.24 -17.21
N VAL A 121 -8.43 25.74 -16.66
CA VAL A 121 -9.74 25.65 -17.34
C VAL A 121 -10.82 26.43 -16.58
N ALA A 122 -10.42 27.22 -15.58
CA ALA A 122 -11.29 28.13 -14.84
C ALA A 122 -10.88 29.57 -15.11
#